data_AF-A0A7R9QC08-F1
#
_entry.id   AF-A0A7R9QC08-F1
#
_cell.length_a   1.000
_cell.length_b   1.000
_cell.length_c   1.000
_cell.angle_alpha   90.00
_cell.angle_beta   90.00
_cell.angle_gamma   90.00
#
_symmetry.space_group_name_H-M   'P 1'
#
loop_
_entity.id
_entity.type
_entity.pdbx_description
1 polymer ?
#
loop_
_entity_poly.entity_id
_entity_poly.type
_entity_poly.pdbx_seq_one_letter_code
_entity_poly.pdbx_strand_id
1 'polypeptide(L)'
;MHWFGNLITCGQWSDLWLNEGIASFIQNVATNSTQSQWHYWELYANNTIATAMKEDSQEGSVPVIQPALRFADLKFSVPIYYTKGSVVIRMLESAMGRERFRDGIRGYLKQYSYQTVVTDNLWQSLNKTFPKSYDTNIVELMDTWTTKPGFPYINITRDPQNPHIVTVTQESTLWTIPLTYYSFTDYGDNYETQTINISVNGLIKFNADFNGMYIVNYPPDDWDQWTTALAANEDMIVRKLTPNDRSDLILSAFYLAKADKLSAIKPLEMSRYLLNETHFTPWAVFNTEFADIRRRLLLTAYRSHLNKYMRSLAAKQYHRLMAWDDGMGTDIDRLLRRLIIEMSCGNGYEVCLEDSYQAFKRWMSGQPMAPNLITYMLSYGIRYSDKFEDYDYYRYLSALSQTKSITLLNELLSKVMSDPSVPVNHFVSLVSDMSSTADSRPIKLSSRQLSQAFLSICSNFGDTNRKSEVENFLNLYPNTGISNTSRANVVENTIK
;
A
#
# COMPACT_ATOMS: atom_id res chain seq x y z
N MET A 1 13.72 17.97 -4.94
CA MET A 1 13.27 19.36 -5.10
C MET A 1 14.31 20.33 -5.68
N HIS A 2 15.62 20.21 -5.41
CA HIS A 2 16.60 21.19 -5.94
C HIS A 2 16.60 21.35 -7.48
N TRP A 3 16.38 20.25 -8.23
CA TRP A 3 16.27 20.31 -9.70
C TRP A 3 14.82 20.48 -10.15
N PHE A 4 13.96 19.50 -9.86
CA PHE A 4 12.52 19.54 -10.14
C PHE A 4 11.79 20.23 -8.98
N GLY A 5 11.28 21.43 -9.21
CA GLY A 5 10.66 22.29 -8.21
C GLY A 5 11.34 23.66 -8.05
N ASN A 6 12.67 23.71 -8.10
CA ASN A 6 13.43 24.95 -7.91
C ASN A 6 14.13 25.40 -9.21
N LEU A 7 15.08 24.60 -9.73
CA LEU A 7 15.79 24.95 -10.97
C LEU A 7 14.84 25.00 -12.16
N ILE A 8 13.90 24.06 -12.22
CA ILE A 8 12.78 24.04 -13.16
C ILE A 8 11.50 23.97 -12.34
N THR A 9 10.54 24.83 -12.64
CA THR A 9 9.27 24.93 -11.90
C THR A 9 8.10 24.77 -12.85
N CYS A 10 7.09 23.96 -12.53
CA CYS A 10 5.86 23.92 -13.31
C CYS A 10 5.24 25.34 -13.44
N GLY A 11 4.78 25.69 -14.64
CA GLY A 11 4.25 27.04 -14.92
C GLY A 11 2.87 27.30 -14.31
N GLN A 12 2.16 26.23 -13.92
CA GLN A 12 0.82 26.26 -13.35
C GLN A 12 0.59 25.03 -12.46
N TRP A 13 -0.38 25.12 -11.55
CA TRP A 13 -0.72 24.04 -10.61
C TRP A 13 -1.27 22.79 -11.30
N SER A 14 -1.86 22.91 -12.50
CA SER A 14 -2.29 21.74 -13.27
C SER A 14 -1.14 20.84 -13.69
N ASP A 15 0.08 21.38 -13.79
CA ASP A 15 1.31 20.68 -14.12
C ASP A 15 2.15 20.35 -12.86
N LEU A 16 1.57 20.43 -11.65
CA LEU A 16 2.28 20.18 -10.39
C LEU A 16 2.99 18.81 -10.34
N TRP A 17 2.44 17.83 -11.07
CA TRP A 17 3.04 16.50 -11.21
C TRP A 17 4.46 16.51 -11.79
N LEU A 18 4.83 17.51 -12.61
CA LEU A 18 6.20 17.66 -13.11
C LEU A 18 7.22 17.87 -11.99
N ASN A 19 6.79 18.52 -10.91
CA ASN A 19 7.61 18.69 -9.72
C ASN A 19 7.51 17.45 -8.84
N GLU A 20 6.29 17.13 -8.40
CA GLU A 20 6.05 16.16 -7.32
C GLU A 20 6.16 14.70 -7.77
N GLY A 21 5.64 14.36 -8.96
CA GLY A 21 5.70 13.01 -9.52
C GLY A 21 7.12 12.63 -9.92
N ILE A 22 7.85 13.53 -10.58
CA ILE A 22 9.26 13.31 -10.93
C ILE A 22 10.13 13.24 -9.67
N ALA A 23 9.91 14.10 -8.68
CA ALA A 23 10.63 14.03 -7.41
C ALA A 23 10.38 12.71 -6.67
N SER A 24 9.14 12.21 -6.67
CA SER A 24 8.75 10.93 -6.08
C SER A 24 9.46 9.75 -6.76
N PHE A 25 9.55 9.76 -8.10
CA PHE A 25 10.33 8.76 -8.84
C PHE A 25 11.83 8.84 -8.50
N ILE A 26 12.41 10.06 -8.52
CA ILE A 26 13.84 10.27 -8.25
C ILE A 26 14.20 9.92 -6.80
N GLN A 27 13.28 10.08 -5.84
CA GLN A 27 13.50 9.64 -4.47
C GLN A 27 13.87 8.16 -4.43
N ASN A 28 13.17 7.32 -5.20
CA ASN A 28 13.46 5.89 -5.28
C ASN A 28 14.81 5.62 -5.95
N VAL A 29 15.11 6.32 -7.05
CA VAL A 29 16.41 6.23 -7.74
C VAL A 29 17.56 6.59 -6.81
N ALA A 30 17.49 7.74 -6.14
CA ALA A 30 18.54 8.26 -5.27
C ALA A 30 18.74 7.38 -4.02
N THR A 31 17.63 6.99 -3.37
CA THR A 31 17.69 6.14 -2.18
C THR A 31 18.28 4.77 -2.52
N ASN A 32 17.84 4.13 -3.61
CA ASN A 32 18.40 2.85 -4.01
C ASN A 32 19.87 2.95 -4.44
N SER A 33 20.31 4.09 -5.01
CA SER A 33 21.71 4.30 -5.37
C SER A 33 22.65 4.49 -4.18
N THR A 34 22.10 4.93 -3.03
CA THR A 34 22.87 5.24 -1.82
C THR A 34 22.71 4.18 -0.72
N GLN A 35 21.59 3.45 -0.72
CA GLN A 35 21.20 2.44 0.25
C GLN A 35 20.54 1.25 -0.47
N SER A 36 21.30 0.56 -1.32
CA SER A 36 20.78 -0.55 -2.14
C SER A 36 20.19 -1.69 -1.32
N GLN A 37 20.70 -1.90 -0.10
CA GLN A 37 20.23 -2.92 0.84
C GLN A 37 18.83 -2.64 1.42
N TRP A 38 18.23 -1.47 1.15
CA TRP A 38 16.87 -1.15 1.57
C TRP A 38 15.80 -1.60 0.57
N HIS A 39 16.19 -2.20 -0.57
CA HIS A 39 15.28 -2.83 -1.52
C HIS A 39 14.13 -1.91 -2.01
N TYR A 40 14.37 -0.61 -2.17
CA TYR A 40 13.32 0.38 -2.48
C TYR A 40 12.54 0.06 -3.77
N TRP A 41 13.20 -0.48 -4.79
CA TRP A 41 12.51 -0.91 -6.02
C TRP A 41 11.60 -2.12 -5.82
N GLU A 42 11.93 -3.01 -4.89
CA GLU A 42 11.08 -4.14 -4.52
C GLU A 42 9.91 -3.69 -3.63
N LEU A 43 10.07 -2.59 -2.89
CA LEU A 43 9.01 -1.98 -2.10
C LEU A 43 8.10 -1.05 -2.93
N TYR A 44 8.57 -0.60 -4.10
CA TYR A 44 7.87 0.34 -4.99
C TYR A 44 6.52 -0.21 -5.47
N ALA A 45 6.45 -1.51 -5.75
CA ALA A 45 5.21 -2.18 -6.18
C ALA A 45 4.07 -1.99 -5.16
N ASN A 46 4.34 -2.18 -3.86
CA ASN A 46 3.33 -1.97 -2.83
C ASN A 46 3.13 -0.48 -2.51
N ASN A 47 4.22 0.24 -2.26
CA ASN A 47 4.16 1.59 -1.69
C ASN A 47 3.73 2.65 -2.71
N THR A 48 3.91 2.41 -4.01
CA THR A 48 3.60 3.39 -5.05
C THR A 48 2.62 2.84 -6.09
N ILE A 49 2.90 1.69 -6.71
CA ILE A 49 2.07 1.19 -7.82
C ILE A 49 0.70 0.74 -7.34
N ALA A 50 0.64 -0.19 -6.39
CA ALA A 50 -0.61 -0.67 -5.81
C ALA A 50 -1.42 0.45 -5.16
N THR A 51 -0.72 1.41 -4.53
CA THR A 51 -1.36 2.61 -3.95
C THR A 51 -1.97 3.50 -5.03
N ALA A 52 -1.23 3.80 -6.10
CA ALA A 52 -1.73 4.56 -7.25
C ALA A 52 -2.94 3.86 -7.90
N MET A 53 -2.88 2.54 -8.10
CA MET A 53 -4.00 1.76 -8.64
C MET A 53 -5.23 1.82 -7.74
N LYS A 54 -5.06 1.72 -6.42
CA LYS A 54 -6.17 1.80 -5.47
C LYS A 54 -6.81 3.19 -5.44
N GLU A 55 -6.00 4.24 -5.52
CA GLU A 55 -6.49 5.62 -5.61
C GLU A 55 -7.25 5.85 -6.93
N ASP A 56 -6.71 5.32 -8.03
CA ASP A 56 -7.17 5.59 -9.39
C ASP A 56 -8.32 4.68 -9.87
N SER A 57 -8.61 3.59 -9.14
CA SER A 57 -9.75 2.72 -9.39
C SER A 57 -11.04 3.17 -8.70
N GLN A 58 -11.02 4.27 -7.95
CA GLN A 58 -12.18 4.78 -7.21
C GLN A 58 -13.06 5.69 -8.06
N GLU A 59 -14.35 5.72 -7.73
CA GLU A 59 -15.28 6.70 -8.30
C GLU A 59 -14.82 8.11 -7.92
N GLY A 60 -14.72 8.99 -8.93
CA GLY A 60 -14.17 10.34 -8.74
C GLY A 60 -12.65 10.44 -8.90
N SER A 61 -11.97 9.41 -9.42
CA SER A 61 -10.57 9.55 -9.81
C SER A 61 -10.35 10.70 -10.81
N VAL A 62 -9.18 11.31 -10.73
CA VAL A 62 -8.77 12.46 -11.54
C VAL A 62 -7.49 12.16 -12.32
N PRO A 63 -7.28 12.77 -13.49
CA PRO A 63 -6.01 12.67 -14.21
C PRO A 63 -4.82 13.25 -13.42
N VAL A 64 -3.61 12.89 -13.84
CA VAL A 64 -2.37 13.41 -13.24
C VAL A 64 -2.22 14.90 -13.53
N ILE A 65 -2.48 15.31 -14.77
CA ILE A 65 -2.62 16.72 -15.14
C ILE A 65 -4.02 17.14 -14.72
N GLN A 66 -4.13 18.10 -13.80
CA GLN A 66 -5.41 18.53 -13.23
C GLN A 66 -5.72 19.96 -13.65
N PRO A 67 -6.44 20.20 -14.77
CA PRO A 67 -6.65 21.55 -15.32
C PRO A 67 -7.30 22.54 -14.36
N ALA A 68 -8.12 22.04 -13.42
CA ALA A 68 -8.86 22.86 -12.46
C ALA A 68 -8.20 22.91 -11.06
N LEU A 69 -6.98 22.36 -10.88
CA LEU A 69 -6.33 22.34 -9.58
C LEU A 69 -5.89 23.74 -9.17
N ARG A 70 -6.47 24.25 -8.07
CA ARG A 70 -6.04 25.50 -7.44
C ARG A 70 -5.38 25.19 -6.10
N PHE A 71 -4.56 26.13 -5.63
CA PHE A 71 -3.87 26.01 -4.34
C PHE A 71 -4.82 25.69 -3.16
N ALA A 72 -6.02 26.27 -3.15
CA ALA A 72 -7.02 26.02 -2.11
C ALA A 72 -7.54 24.57 -2.09
N ASP A 73 -7.51 23.90 -3.24
CA ASP A 73 -8.03 22.55 -3.44
C ASP A 73 -6.99 21.47 -3.07
N LEU A 74 -5.71 21.83 -2.93
CA LEU A 74 -4.61 20.91 -2.58
C LEU A 74 -4.84 20.14 -1.27
N LYS A 75 -5.57 20.73 -0.32
CA LYS A 75 -5.89 20.06 0.96
C LYS A 75 -6.91 18.92 0.81
N PHE A 76 -7.63 18.89 -0.30
CA PHE A 76 -8.71 17.95 -0.59
C PHE A 76 -8.41 17.07 -1.81
N SER A 77 -7.30 17.32 -2.52
CA SER A 77 -6.90 16.53 -3.68
C SER A 77 -6.37 15.16 -3.27
N VAL A 78 -6.78 14.12 -3.99
CA VAL A 78 -6.06 12.83 -3.96
C VAL A 78 -4.64 13.10 -4.50
N PRO A 79 -3.57 12.70 -3.80
CA PRO A 79 -2.19 12.98 -4.18
C PRO A 79 -1.72 12.13 -5.37
N ILE A 80 -2.61 11.87 -6.34
CA ILE A 80 -2.36 11.03 -7.52
C ILE A 80 -1.20 11.56 -8.38
N TYR A 81 -0.94 12.88 -8.33
CA TYR A 81 0.22 13.49 -8.97
C TYR A 81 1.56 13.11 -8.34
N TYR A 82 1.58 12.64 -7.08
CA TYR A 82 2.74 11.99 -6.47
C TYR A 82 2.83 10.52 -6.91
N THR A 83 1.79 9.74 -6.64
CA THR A 83 1.77 8.29 -6.80
C THR A 83 1.74 7.91 -8.29
N LYS A 84 0.61 8.10 -8.98
CA LYS A 84 0.48 7.84 -10.43
C LYS A 84 1.50 8.63 -11.23
N GLY A 85 1.78 9.89 -10.88
CA GLY A 85 2.85 10.68 -11.51
C GLY A 85 4.21 9.96 -11.49
N SER A 86 4.61 9.41 -10.34
CA SER A 86 5.83 8.59 -10.23
C SER A 86 5.77 7.31 -11.06
N VAL A 87 4.62 6.62 -11.08
CA VAL A 87 4.45 5.36 -11.84
C VAL A 87 4.53 5.59 -13.34
N VAL A 88 3.92 6.68 -13.85
CA VAL A 88 4.01 7.05 -15.27
C VAL A 88 5.46 7.30 -15.68
N ILE A 89 6.24 8.00 -14.85
CA ILE A 89 7.67 8.22 -15.11
C ILE A 89 8.46 6.91 -15.06
N ARG A 90 8.19 6.03 -14.09
CA ARG A 90 8.83 4.70 -14.01
C ARG A 90 8.53 3.85 -15.25
N MET A 91 7.27 3.80 -15.67
CA MET A 91 6.86 3.05 -16.85
C MET A 91 7.53 3.59 -18.11
N LEU A 92 7.63 4.91 -18.26
CA LEU A 92 8.38 5.54 -19.36
C LEU A 92 9.88 5.25 -19.31
N GLU A 93 10.50 5.30 -18.13
CA GLU A 93 11.91 4.93 -17.95
C GLU A 93 12.17 3.46 -18.31
N SER A 94 11.26 2.56 -17.93
CA SER A 94 11.32 1.15 -18.30
C SER A 94 11.19 0.94 -19.81
N ALA A 95 10.32 1.70 -20.50
CA ALA A 95 10.15 1.65 -21.95
C ALA A 95 11.34 2.25 -22.71
N MET A 96 11.92 3.35 -22.20
CA MET A 96 13.05 4.01 -22.83
C MET A 96 14.40 3.33 -22.57
N GLY A 97 14.51 2.61 -21.45
CA GLY A 97 15.77 2.21 -20.84
C GLY A 97 16.46 3.36 -20.10
N ARG A 98 17.13 3.02 -18.99
CA ARG A 98 17.75 4.00 -18.06
C ARG A 98 18.60 5.06 -18.72
N GLU A 99 19.48 4.65 -19.63
CA GLU A 99 20.50 5.55 -20.18
C GLU A 99 19.87 6.63 -21.04
N ARG A 100 18.96 6.24 -21.95
CA ARG A 100 18.22 7.16 -22.81
C ARG A 100 17.32 8.08 -21.99
N PHE A 101 16.60 7.53 -21.02
CA PHE A 101 15.77 8.33 -20.11
C PHE A 101 16.60 9.37 -19.37
N ARG A 102 17.74 8.96 -18.79
CA ARG A 102 18.66 9.86 -18.08
C ARG A 102 19.19 10.97 -18.99
N ASP A 103 19.56 10.66 -20.22
CA ASP A 103 20.08 11.65 -21.16
C ASP A 103 18.99 12.63 -21.63
N GLY A 104 17.77 12.15 -21.83
CA GLY A 104 16.60 13.00 -22.08
C GLY A 104 16.31 13.96 -20.92
N ILE A 105 16.34 13.46 -19.67
CA ILE A 105 16.20 14.30 -18.46
C ILE A 105 17.34 15.33 -18.32
N ARG A 106 18.58 14.95 -18.64
CA ARG A 106 19.71 15.90 -18.65
C ARG A 106 19.51 16.99 -19.70
N GLY A 107 19.02 16.63 -20.88
CA GLY A 107 18.66 17.58 -21.93
C GLY A 107 17.58 18.55 -21.48
N TYR A 108 16.52 18.02 -20.87
CA TYR A 108 15.43 18.80 -20.27
C TYR A 108 15.94 19.81 -19.23
N LEU A 109 16.73 19.34 -18.26
CA LEU A 109 17.29 20.19 -17.21
C LEU A 109 18.17 21.31 -17.80
N LYS A 110 19.03 21.00 -18.76
CA LYS A 110 19.90 22.01 -19.41
C LYS A 110 19.10 23.03 -20.21
N GLN A 111 18.08 22.60 -20.94
CA GLN A 111 17.32 23.46 -21.84
C GLN A 111 16.43 24.45 -21.08
N TYR A 112 15.81 24.02 -19.98
CA TYR A 112 14.80 24.79 -19.25
C TYR A 112 15.26 25.27 -17.87
N SER A 113 16.56 25.20 -17.57
CA SER A 113 17.13 25.74 -16.33
C SER A 113 16.71 27.20 -16.11
N TYR A 114 16.26 27.50 -14.89
CA TYR A 114 15.77 28.81 -14.44
C TYR A 114 14.49 29.31 -15.15
N GLN A 115 13.71 28.38 -15.73
CA GLN A 115 12.46 28.69 -16.42
C GLN A 115 11.26 27.96 -15.80
N THR A 116 10.07 28.41 -16.20
CA THR A 116 8.82 27.68 -15.98
C THR A 116 8.55 26.72 -17.14
N VAL A 117 7.96 25.57 -16.84
CA VAL A 117 7.71 24.49 -17.83
C VAL A 117 6.27 23.99 -17.76
N VAL A 118 5.79 23.48 -18.88
CA VAL A 118 4.56 22.68 -19.00
C VAL A 118 4.90 21.25 -19.43
N THR A 119 3.92 20.35 -19.37
CA THR A 119 4.12 18.92 -19.67
C THR A 119 4.78 18.68 -21.04
N ASP A 120 4.39 19.44 -22.07
CA ASP A 120 4.96 19.32 -23.42
C ASP A 120 6.47 19.56 -23.47
N ASN A 121 7.02 20.41 -22.59
CA ASN A 121 8.47 20.65 -22.55
C ASN A 121 9.25 19.39 -22.16
N LEU A 122 8.69 18.59 -21.24
CA LEU A 122 9.27 17.30 -20.83
C LEU A 122 9.22 16.31 -21.99
N TRP A 123 8.05 16.16 -22.61
CA TRP A 123 7.86 15.26 -23.76
C TRP A 123 8.77 15.59 -24.92
N GLN A 124 8.88 16.86 -25.31
CA GLN A 124 9.81 17.29 -26.36
C GLN A 124 11.27 16.93 -26.05
N SER A 125 11.67 16.97 -24.78
CA SER A 125 13.05 16.66 -24.38
C SER A 125 13.33 15.17 -24.38
N LEU A 126 12.41 14.37 -23.82
CA LEU A 126 12.55 12.91 -23.80
C LEU A 126 12.42 12.31 -25.20
N ASN A 127 11.61 12.91 -26.09
CA ASN A 127 11.39 12.41 -27.44
C ASN A 127 12.67 12.42 -28.28
N LYS A 128 13.62 13.33 -27.98
CA LYS A 128 14.95 13.38 -28.63
C LYS A 128 15.78 12.12 -28.39
N THR A 129 15.52 11.41 -27.29
CA THR A 129 16.23 10.20 -26.87
C THR A 129 15.38 8.94 -26.92
N PHE A 130 14.11 9.04 -27.33
CA PHE A 130 13.18 7.92 -27.36
C PHE A 130 13.67 6.83 -28.35
N PRO A 131 13.57 5.53 -28.00
CA PRO A 131 13.97 4.47 -28.91
C PRO A 131 13.15 4.50 -30.20
N LYS A 132 13.84 4.49 -31.35
CA LYS A 132 13.20 4.46 -32.68
C LYS A 132 12.59 3.11 -33.04
N SER A 133 12.75 2.10 -32.19
CA SER A 133 12.16 0.77 -32.35
C SER A 133 10.64 0.77 -32.11
N TYR A 134 10.13 1.77 -31.38
CA TYR A 134 8.69 1.96 -31.23
C TYR A 134 8.12 2.66 -32.46
N ASP A 135 7.03 2.13 -33.00
CA ASP A 135 6.23 2.77 -34.05
C ASP A 135 5.26 3.83 -33.47
N THR A 136 5.76 4.63 -32.54
CA THR A 136 5.01 5.70 -31.86
C THR A 136 5.99 6.74 -31.29
N ASN A 137 5.47 7.86 -30.77
CA ASN A 137 6.25 8.88 -30.10
C ASN A 137 5.86 9.00 -28.62
N ILE A 138 6.66 9.70 -27.82
CA ILE A 138 6.41 9.82 -26.36
C ILE A 138 5.06 10.44 -26.04
N VAL A 139 4.60 11.43 -26.82
CA VAL A 139 3.32 12.10 -26.56
C VAL A 139 2.19 11.09 -26.74
N GLU A 140 2.17 10.37 -27.86
CA GLU A 140 1.15 9.32 -28.08
C GLU A 140 1.22 8.19 -27.05
N LEU A 141 2.44 7.86 -26.58
CA LEU A 141 2.62 6.84 -25.54
C LEU A 141 2.15 7.32 -24.15
N MET A 142 2.29 8.60 -23.80
CA MET A 142 2.16 9.11 -22.42
C MET A 142 1.01 10.10 -22.19
N ASP A 143 0.40 10.65 -23.25
CA ASP A 143 -0.68 11.64 -23.13
C ASP A 143 -1.85 11.06 -22.34
N THR A 144 -2.32 9.86 -22.67
CA THR A 144 -3.47 9.26 -22.00
C THR A 144 -3.17 8.91 -20.53
N TRP A 145 -1.93 8.55 -20.20
CA TRP A 145 -1.43 8.35 -18.84
C TRP A 145 -1.38 9.58 -17.97
N THR A 146 -1.33 10.75 -18.59
CA THR A 146 -1.29 12.02 -17.86
C THR A 146 -2.63 12.77 -17.89
N THR A 147 -3.43 12.60 -18.94
CA THR A 147 -4.67 13.34 -19.17
C THR A 147 -5.95 12.56 -18.86
N LYS A 148 -5.89 11.24 -18.64
CA LYS A 148 -7.06 10.41 -18.31
C LYS A 148 -6.98 9.81 -16.90
N PRO A 149 -8.10 9.76 -16.16
CA PRO A 149 -8.20 8.97 -14.94
C PRO A 149 -8.24 7.48 -15.27
N GLY A 150 -7.92 6.65 -14.28
CA GLY A 150 -7.92 5.20 -14.38
C GLY A 150 -6.69 4.62 -15.09
N PHE A 151 -6.73 3.31 -15.26
CA PHE A 151 -5.70 2.49 -15.89
C PHE A 151 -6.33 1.28 -16.59
N PRO A 152 -5.68 0.70 -17.61
CA PRO A 152 -6.25 -0.42 -18.37
C PRO A 152 -5.99 -1.77 -17.72
N TYR A 153 -6.67 -2.77 -18.26
CA TYR A 153 -6.24 -4.17 -18.18
C TYR A 153 -6.12 -4.77 -19.57
N ILE A 154 -5.25 -5.77 -19.71
CA ILE A 154 -5.07 -6.56 -20.92
C ILE A 154 -5.59 -7.98 -20.70
N ASN A 155 -6.12 -8.58 -21.77
CA ASN A 155 -6.52 -9.97 -21.82
C ASN A 155 -5.51 -10.76 -22.65
N ILE A 156 -5.00 -11.83 -22.05
CA ILE A 156 -4.14 -12.82 -22.68
C ILE A 156 -5.02 -13.99 -23.09
N THR A 157 -4.92 -14.40 -24.35
CA THR A 157 -5.57 -15.62 -24.86
C THR A 157 -4.54 -16.52 -25.53
N ARG A 158 -4.82 -17.82 -25.58
CA ARG A 158 -4.02 -18.79 -26.35
C ARG A 158 -4.78 -19.21 -27.59
N ASP A 159 -4.07 -19.38 -28.70
CA ASP A 159 -4.66 -19.89 -29.94
C ASP A 159 -5.18 -21.33 -29.72
N PRO A 160 -6.43 -21.64 -30.07
CA PRO A 160 -7.02 -22.96 -29.86
C PRO A 160 -6.35 -24.09 -30.66
N GLN A 161 -5.75 -23.78 -31.81
CA GLN A 161 -5.07 -24.73 -32.68
C GLN A 161 -3.60 -24.89 -32.31
N ASN A 162 -2.98 -23.82 -31.79
CA ASN A 162 -1.61 -23.84 -31.31
C ASN A 162 -1.48 -23.09 -29.97
N PRO A 163 -1.59 -23.77 -28.82
CA PRO A 163 -1.51 -23.15 -27.49
C PRO A 163 -0.20 -22.43 -27.19
N HIS A 164 0.83 -22.59 -28.04
CA HIS A 164 2.06 -21.80 -27.95
C HIS A 164 1.89 -20.37 -28.46
N ILE A 165 0.88 -20.08 -29.28
CA ILE A 165 0.61 -18.73 -29.75
C ILE A 165 -0.27 -18.03 -28.70
N VAL A 166 0.25 -16.95 -28.14
CA VAL A 166 -0.44 -16.08 -27.20
C VAL A 166 -0.82 -14.79 -27.91
N THR A 167 -2.06 -14.36 -27.76
CA THR A 167 -2.57 -13.08 -28.27
C THR A 167 -2.87 -12.14 -27.12
N VAL A 168 -2.42 -10.89 -27.23
CA VAL A 168 -2.73 -9.81 -26.28
C VAL A 168 -3.84 -8.94 -26.84
N THR A 169 -4.86 -8.68 -26.04
CA THR A 169 -5.96 -7.78 -26.40
C THR A 169 -6.23 -6.79 -25.28
N GLN A 170 -6.77 -5.63 -25.61
CA GLN A 170 -7.26 -4.64 -24.64
C GLN A 170 -8.71 -4.29 -24.96
N GLU A 171 -9.56 -4.16 -23.94
CA GLU A 171 -10.96 -3.76 -24.16
C GLU A 171 -11.08 -2.30 -24.61
N SER A 172 -10.19 -1.44 -24.12
CA SER A 172 -10.15 -0.01 -24.47
C SER A 172 -8.92 0.29 -25.32
N THR A 173 -9.13 0.88 -26.50
CA THR A 173 -8.03 1.40 -27.33
C THR A 173 -7.54 2.77 -26.87
N LEU A 174 -8.02 3.28 -25.73
CA LEU A 174 -7.62 4.56 -25.17
C LEU A 174 -6.14 4.58 -24.76
N TRP A 175 -5.60 3.43 -24.37
CA TRP A 175 -4.28 3.34 -23.76
C TRP A 175 -3.25 2.80 -24.74
N THR A 176 -2.15 3.52 -24.88
CA THR A 176 -0.92 2.99 -25.51
C THR A 176 -0.07 2.41 -24.38
N ILE A 177 -0.01 1.08 -24.30
CA ILE A 177 0.61 0.38 -23.16
C ILE A 177 2.00 -0.12 -23.58
N PRO A 178 3.10 0.32 -22.96
CA PRO A 178 4.42 -0.24 -23.22
C PRO A 178 4.50 -1.63 -22.56
N LEU A 179 4.15 -2.67 -23.32
CA LEU A 179 4.15 -4.05 -22.84
C LEU A 179 5.59 -4.50 -22.61
N THR A 180 5.80 -5.17 -21.47
CA THR A 180 7.00 -5.95 -21.17
C THR A 180 6.57 -7.36 -20.83
N TYR A 181 7.35 -8.36 -21.22
CA TYR A 181 7.08 -9.74 -20.85
C TYR A 181 8.34 -10.60 -20.87
N TYR A 182 8.28 -11.75 -20.20
CA TYR A 182 9.23 -12.84 -20.38
C TYR A 182 8.51 -14.19 -20.32
N SER A 183 9.01 -15.16 -21.07
CA SER A 183 8.55 -16.55 -20.97
C SER A 183 9.54 -17.35 -20.13
N PHE A 184 9.10 -18.46 -19.56
CA PHE A 184 10.01 -19.30 -18.75
C PHE A 184 10.97 -20.14 -19.61
N THR A 185 10.87 -20.03 -20.94
CA THR A 185 11.65 -20.76 -21.95
C THR A 185 12.56 -19.87 -22.80
N ASP A 186 12.23 -18.58 -23.02
CA ASP A 186 13.01 -17.64 -23.84
C ASP A 186 13.15 -16.27 -23.14
N TYR A 187 14.39 -15.75 -23.09
CA TYR A 187 14.73 -14.46 -22.48
C TYR A 187 14.75 -13.36 -23.55
N GLY A 188 13.87 -12.37 -23.45
CA GLY A 188 13.88 -11.21 -24.34
C GLY A 188 12.92 -10.13 -23.88
N ASP A 189 13.46 -8.95 -23.57
CA ASP A 189 12.68 -7.72 -23.37
C ASP A 189 12.13 -7.26 -24.72
N ASN A 190 11.02 -7.85 -25.17
CA ASN A 190 10.32 -7.39 -26.35
C ASN A 190 9.30 -6.34 -25.94
N TYR A 191 9.59 -5.10 -26.31
CA TYR A 191 8.67 -3.98 -26.15
C TYR A 191 7.88 -3.80 -27.44
N GLU A 192 6.64 -4.24 -27.46
CA GLU A 192 5.77 -4.02 -28.62
C GLU A 192 4.38 -3.55 -28.16
N THR A 193 3.82 -2.61 -28.91
CA THR A 193 2.48 -2.04 -28.72
C THR A 193 1.60 -2.52 -29.87
N GLN A 194 0.82 -3.59 -29.67
CA GLN A 194 -0.41 -3.98 -30.41
C GLN A 194 -0.75 -5.47 -30.11
N THR A 195 -1.79 -6.00 -30.76
CA THR A 195 -2.13 -7.43 -30.79
C THR A 195 -0.94 -8.23 -31.34
N ILE A 196 -0.09 -8.74 -30.44
CA ILE A 196 1.07 -9.54 -30.82
C ILE A 196 0.71 -11.01 -30.65
N ASN A 197 0.97 -11.79 -31.68
CA ASN A 197 1.01 -13.24 -31.58
C ASN A 197 2.40 -13.67 -31.15
N ILE A 198 2.57 -14.00 -29.87
CA ILE A 198 3.85 -14.39 -29.29
C ILE A 198 3.90 -15.91 -29.22
N SER A 199 4.94 -16.53 -29.79
CA SER A 199 5.17 -17.95 -29.58
C SER A 199 5.88 -18.17 -28.25
N VAL A 200 5.27 -18.92 -27.34
CA VAL A 200 5.81 -19.25 -26.01
C VAL A 200 5.62 -20.72 -25.68
N ASN A 201 6.63 -21.31 -25.04
CA ASN A 201 6.50 -22.63 -24.46
C ASN A 201 6.32 -22.50 -22.93
N GLY A 202 5.12 -22.83 -22.44
CA GLY A 202 4.74 -22.70 -21.04
C GLY A 202 4.15 -21.34 -20.66
N LEU A 203 4.35 -20.93 -19.40
CA LEU A 203 3.83 -19.67 -18.85
C LEU A 203 4.55 -18.45 -19.45
N ILE A 204 3.84 -17.34 -19.50
CA ILE A 204 4.36 -16.02 -19.91
C ILE A 204 3.95 -14.98 -18.85
N LYS A 205 4.93 -14.25 -18.32
CA LYS A 205 4.67 -13.13 -17.40
C LYS A 205 4.71 -11.84 -18.19
N PHE A 206 3.58 -11.14 -18.28
CA PHE A 206 3.52 -9.76 -18.77
C PHE A 206 3.70 -8.80 -17.61
N ASN A 207 4.00 -7.53 -17.91
CA ASN A 207 4.30 -6.50 -16.93
C ASN A 207 5.49 -6.91 -16.05
N ALA A 208 6.62 -7.19 -16.69
CA ALA A 208 7.82 -7.69 -16.03
C ALA A 208 8.28 -6.76 -14.90
N ASP A 209 8.55 -7.34 -13.73
CA ASP A 209 8.91 -6.62 -12.50
C ASP A 209 7.85 -5.58 -12.06
N PHE A 210 6.63 -5.73 -12.55
CA PHE A 210 5.49 -4.85 -12.28
C PHE A 210 5.77 -3.37 -12.54
N ASN A 211 6.49 -3.03 -13.61
CA ASN A 211 6.90 -1.64 -13.88
C ASN A 211 5.82 -0.76 -14.51
N GLY A 212 4.76 -1.36 -15.06
CA GLY A 212 3.62 -0.67 -15.67
C GLY A 212 2.38 -0.65 -14.77
N MET A 213 1.57 0.40 -14.92
CA MET A 213 0.29 0.54 -14.21
C MET A 213 -0.86 -0.06 -15.02
N TYR A 214 -0.85 -1.37 -15.22
CA TYR A 214 -1.95 -2.09 -15.88
C TYR A 214 -2.11 -3.51 -15.31
N ILE A 215 -3.33 -4.04 -15.42
CA ILE A 215 -3.68 -5.37 -14.92
C ILE A 215 -3.58 -6.40 -16.05
N VAL A 216 -3.12 -7.61 -15.73
CA VAL A 216 -3.02 -8.70 -16.71
C VAL A 216 -4.01 -9.80 -16.37
N ASN A 217 -4.93 -10.09 -17.30
CA ASN A 217 -5.85 -11.21 -17.21
C ASN A 217 -5.39 -12.37 -18.08
N TYR A 218 -5.18 -13.53 -17.47
CA TYR A 218 -4.77 -14.77 -18.12
C TYR A 218 -5.97 -15.68 -18.42
N PRO A 219 -5.87 -16.62 -19.38
CA PRO A 219 -6.89 -17.64 -19.54
C PRO A 219 -6.98 -18.55 -18.30
N PRO A 220 -8.12 -19.21 -18.03
CA PRO A 220 -8.32 -20.01 -16.83
C PRO A 220 -7.21 -21.05 -16.57
N ASP A 221 -6.78 -21.76 -17.61
CA ASP A 221 -5.71 -22.77 -17.50
C ASP A 221 -4.36 -22.17 -17.08
N ASP A 222 -4.05 -20.94 -17.50
CA ASP A 222 -2.83 -20.25 -17.11
C ASP A 222 -2.93 -19.76 -15.66
N TRP A 223 -4.11 -19.28 -15.21
CA TRP A 223 -4.34 -18.96 -13.79
C TRP A 223 -4.16 -20.19 -12.89
N ASP A 224 -4.62 -21.36 -13.33
CA ASP A 224 -4.44 -22.62 -12.59
C ASP A 224 -2.98 -23.08 -12.57
N GLN A 225 -2.27 -22.94 -13.68
CA GLN A 225 -0.82 -23.19 -13.75
C GLN A 225 -0.04 -22.22 -12.87
N TRP A 226 -0.36 -20.93 -12.86
CA TRP A 226 0.25 -19.94 -11.96
C TRP A 226 0.01 -20.28 -10.50
N THR A 227 -1.23 -20.65 -10.15
CA THR A 227 -1.61 -21.06 -8.79
C THR A 227 -0.78 -22.26 -8.36
N THR A 228 -0.66 -23.27 -9.22
CA THR A 228 0.12 -24.48 -8.96
C THR A 228 1.62 -24.19 -8.84
N ALA A 229 2.18 -23.42 -9.77
CA ALA A 229 3.60 -23.08 -9.81
C ALA A 229 4.04 -22.27 -8.58
N LEU A 230 3.24 -21.28 -8.16
CA LEU A 230 3.49 -20.50 -6.95
C LEU A 230 3.39 -21.40 -5.71
N ALA A 231 2.35 -22.22 -5.60
CA ALA A 231 2.11 -23.07 -4.42
C ALA A 231 3.15 -24.19 -4.26
N ALA A 232 3.59 -24.80 -5.35
CA ALA A 232 4.64 -25.81 -5.36
C ALA A 232 5.93 -25.26 -4.74
N ASN A 233 6.16 -23.95 -4.87
CA ASN A 233 7.36 -23.27 -4.41
C ASN A 233 8.64 -23.98 -4.90
N GLU A 234 8.54 -24.62 -6.08
CA GLU A 234 9.69 -25.22 -6.73
C GLU A 234 10.63 -24.10 -7.16
N ASP A 235 11.89 -24.22 -6.76
CA ASP A 235 12.90 -23.18 -6.83
C ASP A 235 12.98 -22.48 -8.20
N MET A 236 12.61 -23.13 -9.32
CA MET A 236 12.85 -22.56 -10.64
C MET A 236 11.90 -21.41 -11.02
N ILE A 237 10.59 -21.49 -10.73
CA ILE A 237 9.64 -20.42 -11.10
C ILE A 237 9.68 -19.29 -10.07
N VAL A 238 9.65 -19.62 -8.78
CA VAL A 238 9.66 -18.62 -7.70
C VAL A 238 10.99 -17.85 -7.66
N ARG A 239 12.15 -18.47 -7.94
CA ARG A 239 13.42 -17.72 -8.06
C ARG A 239 13.50 -16.87 -9.32
N LYS A 240 12.76 -17.21 -10.38
CA LYS A 240 12.73 -16.42 -11.62
C LYS A 240 11.80 -15.21 -11.52
N LEU A 241 10.69 -15.33 -10.79
CA LEU A 241 9.79 -14.20 -10.51
C LEU A 241 10.44 -13.26 -9.50
N THR A 242 10.46 -11.96 -9.77
CA THR A 242 10.79 -10.97 -8.74
C THR A 242 9.68 -10.92 -7.67
N PRO A 243 9.94 -10.38 -6.47
CA PRO A 243 8.86 -10.09 -5.52
C PRO A 243 7.77 -9.19 -6.10
N ASN A 244 8.12 -8.29 -7.03
CA ASN A 244 7.18 -7.43 -7.72
C ASN A 244 6.26 -8.22 -8.67
N ASP A 245 6.80 -9.17 -9.43
CA ASP A 245 6.00 -10.04 -10.32
C ASP A 245 4.99 -10.89 -9.55
N ARG A 246 5.40 -11.44 -8.40
CA ARG A 246 4.50 -12.22 -7.53
C ARG A 246 3.41 -11.34 -6.91
N SER A 247 3.74 -10.07 -6.63
CA SER A 247 2.80 -9.07 -6.14
C SER A 247 1.79 -8.67 -7.21
N ASP A 248 2.24 -8.48 -8.45
CA ASP A 248 1.39 -8.20 -9.62
C ASP A 248 0.37 -9.31 -9.87
N LEU A 249 0.81 -10.58 -9.85
CA LEU A 249 -0.10 -11.73 -10.02
C LEU A 249 -1.20 -11.76 -8.94
N ILE A 250 -0.86 -11.51 -7.67
CA ILE A 250 -1.85 -11.42 -6.59
C ILE A 250 -2.79 -10.24 -6.83
N LEU A 251 -2.25 -9.05 -7.08
CA LEU A 251 -3.01 -7.81 -7.24
C LEU A 251 -3.98 -7.93 -8.42
N SER A 252 -3.49 -8.39 -9.57
CA SER A 252 -4.28 -8.64 -10.77
C SER A 252 -5.45 -9.57 -10.49
N ALA A 253 -5.24 -10.68 -9.77
CA ALA A 253 -6.32 -11.59 -9.40
C ALA A 253 -7.41 -10.92 -8.53
N PHE A 254 -7.03 -10.06 -7.58
CA PHE A 254 -7.99 -9.32 -6.76
C PHE A 254 -8.78 -8.27 -7.57
N TYR A 255 -8.12 -7.51 -8.43
CA TYR A 255 -8.80 -6.50 -9.26
C TYR A 255 -9.74 -7.14 -10.27
N LEU A 256 -9.32 -8.23 -10.91
CA LEU A 256 -10.16 -8.98 -11.85
C LEU A 256 -11.36 -9.63 -11.15
N ALA A 257 -11.18 -10.13 -9.92
CA ALA A 257 -12.28 -10.64 -9.11
C ALA A 257 -13.27 -9.53 -8.72
N LYS A 258 -12.78 -8.35 -8.33
CA LYS A 258 -13.62 -7.17 -8.04
C LYS A 258 -14.41 -6.72 -9.29
N ALA A 259 -13.85 -6.93 -10.49
CA ALA A 259 -14.46 -6.59 -11.77
C ALA A 259 -15.29 -7.71 -12.41
N ASP A 260 -15.54 -8.83 -11.71
CA ASP A 260 -16.27 -10.00 -12.23
C ASP A 260 -15.66 -10.62 -13.50
N LYS A 261 -14.34 -10.48 -13.67
CA LYS A 261 -13.55 -11.09 -14.76
C LYS A 261 -12.81 -12.35 -14.33
N LEU A 262 -12.77 -12.63 -13.03
CA LEU A 262 -12.16 -13.81 -12.42
C LEU A 262 -12.99 -14.23 -11.20
N SER A 263 -13.06 -15.53 -10.92
CA SER A 263 -13.74 -16.02 -9.71
C SER A 263 -13.13 -15.40 -8.46
N ALA A 264 -13.97 -14.92 -7.54
CA ALA A 264 -13.52 -14.39 -6.23
C ALA A 264 -12.78 -15.41 -5.36
N ILE A 265 -12.87 -16.71 -5.67
CA ILE A 265 -12.13 -17.77 -5.01
C ILE A 265 -10.66 -17.80 -5.48
N LYS A 266 -10.38 -17.46 -6.74
CA LYS A 266 -9.03 -17.56 -7.33
C LYS A 266 -7.96 -16.78 -6.56
N PRO A 267 -8.12 -15.50 -6.19
CA PRO A 267 -7.10 -14.80 -5.40
C PRO A 267 -6.86 -15.44 -4.01
N LEU A 268 -7.87 -16.09 -3.42
CA LEU A 268 -7.74 -16.82 -2.16
C LEU A 268 -7.02 -18.17 -2.32
N GLU A 269 -7.19 -18.83 -3.45
CA GLU A 269 -6.41 -20.03 -3.81
C GLU A 269 -4.95 -19.68 -4.04
N MET A 270 -4.68 -18.64 -4.84
CA MET A 270 -3.33 -18.18 -5.12
C MET A 270 -2.60 -17.79 -3.85
N SER A 271 -3.21 -17.00 -2.97
CA SER A 271 -2.57 -16.55 -1.72
C SER A 271 -2.10 -17.67 -0.79
N ARG A 272 -2.51 -18.93 -0.99
CA ARG A 272 -1.94 -20.09 -0.27
C ARG A 272 -0.42 -20.23 -0.45
N TYR A 273 0.15 -19.75 -1.56
CA TYR A 273 1.60 -19.79 -1.75
C TYR A 273 2.36 -18.94 -0.70
N LEU A 274 1.70 -17.92 -0.12
CA LEU A 274 2.31 -17.03 0.87
C LEU A 274 2.82 -17.80 2.10
N LEU A 275 2.31 -19.00 2.39
CA LEU A 275 2.88 -19.92 3.38
C LEU A 275 4.42 -20.03 3.25
N ASN A 276 4.92 -20.05 2.02
CA ASN A 276 6.35 -20.18 1.70
C ASN A 276 7.01 -18.86 1.27
N GLU A 277 6.26 -17.77 1.10
CA GLU A 277 6.80 -16.46 0.73
C GLU A 277 7.53 -15.83 1.91
N THR A 278 8.75 -15.36 1.65
CA THR A 278 9.64 -14.75 2.67
C THR A 278 9.89 -13.27 2.42
N HIS A 279 9.55 -12.76 1.25
CA HIS A 279 9.68 -11.35 0.92
C HIS A 279 8.47 -10.54 1.41
N PHE A 280 8.70 -9.31 1.86
CA PHE A 280 7.66 -8.43 2.40
C PHE A 280 6.60 -8.03 1.36
N THR A 281 7.02 -7.66 0.15
CA THR A 281 6.14 -7.01 -0.85
C THR A 281 4.88 -7.83 -1.21
N PRO A 282 4.96 -9.14 -1.52
CA PRO A 282 3.76 -9.89 -1.89
C PRO A 282 2.78 -10.04 -0.73
N TRP A 283 3.31 -10.20 0.49
CA TRP A 283 2.49 -10.19 1.71
C TRP A 283 1.79 -8.85 1.92
N ALA A 284 2.49 -7.73 1.69
CA ALA A 284 1.94 -6.39 1.88
C ALA A 284 0.81 -6.08 0.87
N VAL A 285 1.00 -6.45 -0.40
CA VAL A 285 -0.02 -6.31 -1.44
C VAL A 285 -1.24 -7.17 -1.12
N PHE A 286 -1.03 -8.45 -0.77
CA PHE A 286 -2.12 -9.32 -0.33
C PHE A 286 -2.89 -8.74 0.85
N ASN A 287 -2.20 -8.31 1.91
CA ASN A 287 -2.85 -7.77 3.11
C ASN A 287 -3.66 -6.51 2.81
N THR A 288 -3.19 -5.66 1.89
CA THR A 288 -3.90 -4.45 1.45
C THR A 288 -5.19 -4.79 0.72
N GLU A 289 -5.14 -5.69 -0.26
CA GLU A 289 -6.33 -6.09 -1.04
C GLU A 289 -7.32 -6.89 -0.20
N PHE A 290 -6.82 -7.74 0.69
CA PHE A 290 -7.63 -8.54 1.58
C PHE A 290 -8.31 -7.72 2.69
N ALA A 291 -7.81 -6.52 3.00
CA ALA A 291 -8.41 -5.62 3.99
C ALA A 291 -9.86 -5.26 3.64
N ASP A 292 -10.18 -5.10 2.35
CA ASP A 292 -11.55 -4.81 1.90
C ASP A 292 -12.50 -5.98 2.21
N ILE A 293 -12.05 -7.22 2.00
CA ILE A 293 -12.81 -8.43 2.32
C ILE A 293 -13.02 -8.52 3.84
N ARG A 294 -11.95 -8.31 4.62
CA ARG A 294 -12.03 -8.29 6.09
C ARG A 294 -13.04 -7.29 6.60
N ARG A 295 -13.04 -6.07 6.06
CA ARG A 295 -13.96 -5.00 6.43
C ARG A 295 -15.41 -5.36 6.11
N ARG A 296 -15.68 -5.87 4.90
CA ARG A 296 -17.03 -6.27 4.47
C ARG A 296 -17.57 -7.45 5.27
N LEU A 297 -16.71 -8.36 5.71
CA LEU A 297 -17.10 -9.55 6.48
C LEU A 297 -17.04 -9.34 8.00
N LEU A 298 -16.72 -8.13 8.49
CA LEU A 298 -16.42 -7.87 9.89
C LEU A 298 -17.53 -8.34 10.84
N LEU A 299 -18.78 -8.02 10.52
CA LEU A 299 -19.98 -8.30 11.33
C LEU A 299 -20.76 -9.52 10.83
N THR A 300 -20.11 -10.42 10.11
CA THR A 300 -20.76 -11.61 9.53
C THR A 300 -20.29 -12.88 10.24
N ALA A 301 -21.11 -13.95 10.17
CA ALA A 301 -20.73 -15.28 10.68
C ALA A 301 -19.45 -15.85 10.00
N TYR A 302 -19.09 -15.34 8.82
CA TYR A 302 -17.90 -15.75 8.07
C TYR A 302 -16.60 -15.14 8.63
N ARG A 303 -16.66 -14.14 9.52
CA ARG A 303 -15.50 -13.50 10.13
C ARG A 303 -14.54 -14.49 10.79
N SER A 304 -15.09 -15.50 11.47
CA SER A 304 -14.33 -16.55 12.17
C SER A 304 -13.55 -17.45 11.21
N HIS A 305 -14.14 -17.79 10.07
CA HIS A 305 -13.50 -18.56 9.01
C HIS A 305 -12.34 -17.77 8.38
N LEU A 306 -12.56 -16.48 8.15
CA LEU A 306 -11.53 -15.56 7.67
C LEU A 306 -10.35 -15.46 8.65
N ASN A 307 -10.63 -15.28 9.96
CA ASN A 307 -9.63 -15.30 11.01
C ASN A 307 -8.82 -16.61 10.98
N LYS A 308 -9.50 -17.75 10.89
CA LYS A 308 -8.85 -19.07 10.83
C LYS A 308 -7.93 -19.19 9.63
N TYR A 309 -8.37 -18.77 8.45
CA TYR A 309 -7.56 -18.75 7.23
C TYR A 309 -6.29 -17.91 7.39
N MET A 310 -6.43 -16.68 7.89
CA MET A 310 -5.30 -15.76 8.08
C MET A 310 -4.28 -16.28 9.10
N ARG A 311 -4.74 -16.87 10.20
CA ARG A 311 -3.87 -17.50 11.19
C ARG A 311 -3.08 -18.64 10.58
N SER A 312 -3.74 -19.53 9.84
CA SER A 312 -3.07 -20.64 9.16
C SER A 312 -2.03 -20.16 8.15
N LEU A 313 -2.35 -19.08 7.42
CA LEU A 313 -1.46 -18.52 6.42
C LEU A 313 -0.20 -17.91 7.04
N ALA A 314 -0.34 -17.12 8.10
CA ALA A 314 0.76 -16.40 8.75
C ALA A 314 1.59 -17.25 9.72
N ALA A 315 1.07 -18.38 10.22
CA ALA A 315 1.70 -19.17 11.28
C ALA A 315 3.14 -19.60 10.97
N LYS A 316 3.42 -20.09 9.75
CA LYS A 316 4.77 -20.52 9.36
C LYS A 316 5.77 -19.37 9.41
N GLN A 317 5.40 -18.21 8.87
CA GLN A 317 6.26 -17.03 8.86
C GLN A 317 6.44 -16.45 10.27
N TYR A 318 5.40 -16.50 11.10
CA TYR A 318 5.46 -16.04 12.49
C TYR A 318 6.58 -16.72 13.27
N HIS A 319 6.67 -18.05 13.16
CA HIS A 319 7.72 -18.85 13.80
C HIS A 319 9.09 -18.65 13.14
N ARG A 320 9.16 -18.63 11.80
CA ARG A 320 10.43 -18.40 11.08
C ARG A 320 11.10 -17.09 11.49
N LEU A 321 10.31 -16.03 11.62
CA LEU A 321 10.80 -14.68 11.87
C LEU A 321 11.17 -14.42 13.32
N MET A 322 10.88 -15.35 14.24
CA MET A 322 10.97 -15.13 15.68
C MET A 322 10.32 -13.79 16.04
N ALA A 323 8.99 -13.70 15.89
CA ALA A 323 8.29 -12.43 15.72
C ALA A 323 8.58 -11.31 16.75
N TRP A 324 9.03 -11.66 17.96
CA TRP A 324 9.36 -10.71 19.02
C TRP A 324 10.86 -10.55 19.30
N ASP A 325 11.72 -11.04 18.41
CA ASP A 325 13.16 -10.88 18.43
C ASP A 325 13.64 -10.17 17.13
N ASP A 326 14.16 -8.95 17.29
CA ASP A 326 14.66 -8.14 16.18
C ASP A 326 16.20 -8.22 16.02
N GLY A 327 16.85 -9.11 16.77
CA GLY A 327 18.30 -9.31 16.75
C GLY A 327 18.83 -10.03 15.51
N MET A 328 17.95 -10.67 14.73
CA MET A 328 18.32 -11.45 13.54
C MET A 328 17.40 -11.14 12.34
N GLY A 329 17.98 -11.20 11.13
CA GLY A 329 17.28 -11.05 9.86
C GLY A 329 17.70 -9.81 9.04
N THR A 330 17.18 -9.74 7.82
CA THR A 330 17.36 -8.62 6.89
C THR A 330 16.39 -7.46 7.19
N ASP A 331 16.57 -6.29 6.56
CA ASP A 331 15.58 -5.21 6.65
C ASP A 331 14.21 -5.64 6.09
N ILE A 332 14.17 -6.50 5.07
CA ILE A 332 12.94 -7.11 4.58
C ILE A 332 12.29 -8.01 5.64
N ASP A 333 13.06 -8.82 6.38
CA ASP A 333 12.52 -9.62 7.48
C ASP A 333 11.93 -8.73 8.57
N ARG A 334 12.53 -7.57 8.88
CA ARG A 334 11.96 -6.60 9.84
C ARG A 334 10.63 -6.02 9.36
N LEU A 335 10.51 -5.71 8.07
CA LEU A 335 9.25 -5.26 7.48
C LEU A 335 8.19 -6.36 7.53
N LEU A 336 8.55 -7.58 7.12
CA LEU A 336 7.65 -8.73 7.13
C LEU A 336 7.24 -9.11 8.56
N ARG A 337 8.14 -9.08 9.53
CA ARG A 337 7.86 -9.36 10.95
C ARG A 337 6.72 -8.53 11.49
N ARG A 338 6.76 -7.21 11.26
CA ARG A 338 5.68 -6.29 11.66
C ARG A 338 4.33 -6.67 11.05
N LEU A 339 4.33 -6.97 9.75
CA LEU A 339 3.13 -7.35 9.03
C LEU A 339 2.58 -8.72 9.50
N ILE A 340 3.46 -9.69 9.75
CA ILE A 340 3.07 -11.00 10.24
C ILE A 340 2.55 -10.94 11.68
N ILE A 341 3.12 -10.12 12.56
CA ILE A 341 2.54 -9.87 13.90
C ILE A 341 1.14 -9.28 13.76
N GLU A 342 0.97 -8.27 12.89
CA GLU A 342 -0.35 -7.66 12.63
C GLU A 342 -1.37 -8.68 12.15
N MET A 343 -0.99 -9.53 11.20
CA MET A 343 -1.87 -10.56 10.64
C MET A 343 -2.14 -11.69 11.63
N SER A 344 -1.18 -12.07 12.45
CA SER A 344 -1.34 -13.13 13.44
C SER A 344 -2.16 -12.66 14.65
N CYS A 345 -1.67 -11.67 15.39
CA CYS A 345 -2.31 -11.17 16.60
C CYS A 345 -3.67 -10.51 16.26
N GLY A 346 -3.74 -9.73 15.17
CA GLY A 346 -4.98 -9.07 14.73
C GLY A 346 -6.10 -10.02 14.31
N ASN A 347 -5.78 -11.29 14.02
CA ASN A 347 -6.76 -12.34 13.74
C ASN A 347 -6.88 -13.38 14.89
N GLY A 348 -6.38 -13.05 16.08
CA GLY A 348 -6.57 -13.84 17.31
C GLY A 348 -5.70 -15.10 17.37
N TYR A 349 -4.47 -15.06 16.88
CA TYR A 349 -3.54 -16.17 17.07
C TYR A 349 -3.03 -16.17 18.51
N GLU A 350 -3.46 -17.15 19.31
CA GLU A 350 -3.18 -17.20 20.76
C GLU A 350 -1.70 -17.14 21.10
N VAL A 351 -0.84 -17.83 20.35
CA VAL A 351 0.62 -17.78 20.55
C VAL A 351 1.14 -16.35 20.36
N CYS A 352 0.69 -15.65 19.33
CA CYS A 352 1.08 -14.26 19.09
C CYS A 352 0.65 -13.34 20.22
N LEU A 353 -0.59 -13.51 20.68
CA LEU A 353 -1.17 -12.71 21.74
C LEU A 353 -0.44 -12.94 23.08
N GLU A 354 -0.16 -14.19 23.45
CA GLU A 354 0.64 -14.53 24.65
C GLU A 354 2.07 -13.99 24.54
N ASP A 355 2.75 -14.19 23.41
CA ASP A 355 4.10 -13.66 23.21
C ASP A 355 4.13 -12.12 23.31
N SER A 356 3.11 -11.44 22.78
CA SER A 356 2.98 -9.97 22.87
C SER A 356 2.83 -9.50 24.31
N TYR A 357 2.09 -10.25 25.13
CA TYR A 357 1.91 -9.98 26.54
C TYR A 357 3.20 -10.24 27.34
N GLN A 358 3.91 -11.33 27.06
CA GLN A 358 5.21 -11.61 27.67
C GLN A 358 6.27 -10.57 27.28
N ALA A 359 6.26 -10.12 26.02
CA ALA A 359 7.07 -9.01 25.54
C ALA A 359 6.78 -7.71 26.32
N PHE A 360 5.50 -7.39 26.54
CA PHE A 360 5.08 -6.26 27.35
C PHE A 360 5.58 -6.34 28.79
N LYS A 361 5.42 -7.49 29.46
CA LYS A 361 5.90 -7.68 30.85
C LYS A 361 7.42 -7.51 30.97
N ARG A 362 8.19 -8.04 30.03
CA ARG A 362 9.65 -7.85 29.97
C ARG A 362 10.01 -6.38 29.81
N TRP A 363 9.31 -5.67 28.94
CA TRP A 363 9.53 -4.24 28.74
C TRP A 363 9.23 -3.43 30.01
N MET A 364 8.13 -3.74 30.69
CA MET A 364 7.74 -3.12 31.97
C MET A 364 8.71 -3.40 33.12
N SER A 365 9.47 -4.50 33.07
CA SER A 365 10.54 -4.79 34.04
C SER A 365 11.87 -4.11 33.72
N GLY A 366 11.92 -3.27 32.68
CA GLY A 366 13.08 -2.49 32.28
C GLY A 366 13.92 -3.11 31.17
N GLN A 367 13.49 -4.23 30.57
CA GLN A 367 14.19 -4.79 29.40
C GLN A 367 13.91 -3.95 28.15
N PRO A 368 14.92 -3.67 27.30
CA PRO A 368 14.72 -2.89 26.09
C PRO A 368 13.89 -3.66 25.06
N MET A 369 13.06 -2.94 24.30
CA MET A 369 12.27 -3.46 23.17
C MET A 369 12.72 -2.77 21.88
N ALA A 370 12.76 -3.53 20.78
CA ALA A 370 13.09 -2.97 19.48
C ALA A 370 12.03 -1.92 19.06
N PRO A 371 12.43 -0.70 18.62
CA PRO A 371 11.49 0.40 18.38
C PRO A 371 10.36 0.08 17.38
N ASN A 372 10.65 -0.75 16.38
CA ASN A 372 9.72 -1.23 15.36
C ASN A 372 8.66 -2.21 15.88
N LEU A 373 8.86 -2.80 17.07
CA LEU A 373 7.94 -3.76 17.71
C LEU A 373 7.10 -3.15 18.83
N ILE A 374 7.47 -1.97 19.34
CA ILE A 374 6.78 -1.30 20.45
C ILE A 374 5.29 -1.10 20.14
N THR A 375 4.94 -0.61 18.94
CA THR A 375 3.54 -0.39 18.57
C THR A 375 2.74 -1.68 18.70
N TYR A 376 3.25 -2.80 18.16
CA TYR A 376 2.53 -4.07 18.13
C TYR A 376 2.43 -4.70 19.52
N MET A 377 3.52 -4.65 20.30
CA MET A 377 3.56 -5.11 21.68
C MET A 377 2.47 -4.42 22.49
N LEU A 378 2.42 -3.08 22.42
CA LEU A 378 1.45 -2.29 23.16
C LEU A 378 0.02 -2.50 22.64
N SER A 379 -0.16 -2.76 21.34
CA SER A 379 -1.50 -2.94 20.77
C SER A 379 -2.12 -4.31 21.11
N TYR A 380 -1.30 -5.36 21.10
CA TYR A 380 -1.78 -6.73 21.24
C TYR A 380 -1.60 -7.30 22.64
N GLY A 381 -0.66 -6.78 23.42
CA GLY A 381 -0.47 -7.16 24.82
C GLY A 381 -1.72 -6.93 25.68
N ILE A 382 -2.58 -5.95 25.32
CA ILE A 382 -3.89 -5.72 25.97
C ILE A 382 -4.95 -6.74 25.52
N ARG A 383 -4.86 -7.31 24.31
CA ARG A 383 -5.90 -8.19 23.78
C ARG A 383 -5.86 -9.60 24.34
N TYR A 384 -4.70 -10.08 24.79
CA TYR A 384 -4.58 -11.37 25.48
C TYR A 384 -4.98 -11.33 26.95
N SER A 385 -5.38 -10.14 27.38
CA SER A 385 -5.12 -9.68 28.72
C SER A 385 -6.35 -9.73 29.60
N ASP A 386 -7.27 -10.60 29.21
CA ASP A 386 -8.49 -11.04 29.88
C ASP A 386 -8.25 -11.52 31.34
N LYS A 387 -6.99 -11.49 31.80
CA LYS A 387 -6.44 -11.73 33.14
C LYS A 387 -5.84 -10.49 33.81
N PHE A 388 -6.25 -9.28 33.41
CA PHE A 388 -5.75 -8.00 33.91
C PHE A 388 -6.20 -7.72 35.34
N GLU A 389 -5.26 -7.50 36.24
CA GLU A 389 -5.51 -6.73 37.46
C GLU A 389 -5.41 -5.22 37.11
N ASP A 390 -6.18 -4.37 37.79
CA ASP A 390 -6.26 -2.92 37.53
C ASP A 390 -4.88 -2.23 37.41
N TYR A 391 -3.87 -2.74 38.14
CA TYR A 391 -2.53 -2.19 38.21
C TYR A 391 -1.74 -2.23 36.87
N ASP A 392 -1.87 -3.31 36.10
CA ASP A 392 -1.15 -3.45 34.82
C ASP A 392 -1.74 -2.55 33.73
N TYR A 393 -3.04 -2.27 33.82
CA TYR A 393 -3.72 -1.30 32.97
C TYR A 393 -3.24 0.14 33.22
N TYR A 394 -3.12 0.57 34.49
CA TYR A 394 -2.56 1.89 34.80
C TYR A 394 -1.09 2.03 34.38
N ARG A 395 -0.31 0.96 34.51
CA ARG A 395 1.07 0.91 33.99
C ARG A 395 1.12 1.05 32.48
N TYR A 396 0.20 0.40 31.77
CA TYR A 396 0.03 0.55 30.32
C TYR A 396 -0.33 1.99 29.93
N LEU A 397 -1.35 2.58 30.56
CA LEU A 397 -1.72 3.98 30.34
C LEU A 397 -0.58 4.95 30.65
N SER A 398 0.16 4.70 31.73
CA SER A 398 1.35 5.45 32.11
C SER A 398 2.43 5.35 31.03
N ALA A 399 2.74 4.15 30.55
CA ALA A 399 3.68 3.92 29.46
C ALA A 399 3.27 4.66 28.16
N LEU A 400 1.99 4.62 27.81
CA LEU A 400 1.45 5.37 26.67
C LEU A 400 1.60 6.88 26.85
N SER A 401 1.27 7.41 28.03
CA SER A 401 1.38 8.85 28.31
C SER A 401 2.82 9.38 28.31
N GLN A 402 3.81 8.48 28.43
CA GLN A 402 5.23 8.80 28.47
C GLN A 402 5.92 8.70 27.10
N THR A 403 5.24 8.21 26.07
CA THR A 403 5.80 8.19 24.71
C THR A 403 6.10 9.63 24.25
N LYS A 404 7.22 9.83 23.55
CA LYS A 404 7.57 11.11 22.90
C LYS A 404 7.18 11.13 21.42
N SER A 405 6.73 10.01 20.86
CA SER A 405 6.36 9.90 19.45
C SER A 405 4.86 10.09 19.27
N ILE A 406 4.48 11.23 18.69
CA ILE A 406 3.08 11.54 18.32
C ILE A 406 2.53 10.52 17.31
N THR A 407 3.38 9.99 16.42
CA THR A 407 3.02 8.98 15.43
C THR A 407 2.68 7.66 16.10
N LEU A 408 3.52 7.23 17.05
CA LEU A 408 3.28 6.03 17.84
C LEU A 408 1.99 6.16 18.64
N LEU A 409 1.76 7.33 19.25
CA LEU A 409 0.54 7.61 19.98
C LEU A 409 -0.71 7.52 19.08
N ASN A 410 -0.67 8.11 17.88
CA ASN A 410 -1.78 8.04 16.93
C ASN A 410 -2.03 6.61 16.40
N GLU A 411 -0.98 5.84 16.14
CA GLU A 411 -1.09 4.45 15.67
C GLU A 411 -1.66 3.53 16.75
N LEU A 412 -1.24 3.73 18.00
CA LEU A 412 -1.72 2.98 19.16
C LEU A 412 -3.15 3.34 19.51
N LEU A 413 -3.48 4.62 19.49
CA LEU A 413 -4.86 5.09 19.57
C LEU A 413 -5.66 4.38 18.48
N SER A 414 -5.29 4.48 17.20
CA SER A 414 -5.97 3.76 16.10
C SER A 414 -6.22 2.27 16.36
N LYS A 415 -5.24 1.54 16.90
CA LYS A 415 -5.36 0.10 17.14
C LYS A 415 -6.25 -0.23 18.33
N VAL A 416 -6.11 0.48 19.45
CA VAL A 416 -7.03 0.40 20.60
C VAL A 416 -8.46 0.78 20.19
N MET A 417 -8.58 1.78 19.31
CA MET A 417 -9.84 2.35 18.81
C MET A 417 -10.60 1.43 17.83
N SER A 418 -9.88 0.53 17.14
CA SER A 418 -10.46 -0.46 16.21
C SER A 418 -10.97 -1.74 16.89
N ASP A 419 -10.73 -1.91 18.18
CA ASP A 419 -11.02 -3.15 18.90
C ASP A 419 -12.35 -3.07 19.68
N PRO A 420 -13.38 -3.85 19.28
CA PRO A 420 -14.65 -3.87 20.00
C PRO A 420 -14.56 -4.51 21.40
N SER A 421 -13.46 -5.19 21.74
CA SER A 421 -13.24 -5.78 23.07
C SER A 421 -12.74 -4.79 24.13
N VAL A 422 -12.22 -3.63 23.71
CA VAL A 422 -11.75 -2.59 24.65
C VAL A 422 -12.96 -1.78 25.14
N PRO A 423 -13.21 -1.70 26.47
CA PRO A 423 -14.33 -0.93 27.00
C PRO A 423 -14.09 0.60 26.89
N VAL A 424 -15.14 1.38 26.68
CA VAL A 424 -15.02 2.83 26.40
C VAL A 424 -14.54 3.64 27.61
N ASN A 425 -14.90 3.26 28.84
CA ASN A 425 -14.44 3.91 30.07
C ASN A 425 -12.90 3.93 30.22
N HIS A 426 -12.23 2.88 29.76
CA HIS A 426 -10.78 2.75 29.76
C HIS A 426 -10.14 3.72 28.76
N PHE A 427 -10.71 3.86 27.56
CA PHE A 427 -10.32 4.90 26.62
C PHE A 427 -10.50 6.32 27.19
N VAL A 428 -11.59 6.55 27.91
CA VAL A 428 -11.86 7.83 28.58
C VAL A 428 -10.80 8.15 29.63
N SER A 429 -10.34 7.17 30.41
CA SER A 429 -9.22 7.36 31.34
C SER A 429 -7.95 7.77 30.61
N LEU A 430 -7.61 7.09 29.51
CA LEU A 430 -6.43 7.42 28.70
C LEU A 430 -6.48 8.88 28.19
N VAL A 431 -7.59 9.30 27.59
CA VAL A 431 -7.77 10.68 27.08
C VAL A 431 -7.77 11.70 28.20
N SER A 432 -8.39 11.40 29.34
CA SER A 432 -8.35 12.23 30.55
C SER A 432 -6.93 12.39 31.07
N ASP A 433 -6.18 11.30 31.18
CA ASP A 433 -4.80 11.28 31.67
C ASP A 433 -3.85 12.05 30.73
N MET A 434 -4.12 12.03 29.42
CA MET A 434 -3.38 12.81 28.41
C MET A 434 -3.80 14.29 28.34
N SER A 435 -5.01 14.64 28.79
CA SER A 435 -5.54 16.02 28.78
C SER A 435 -5.37 16.74 30.12
N SER A 436 -5.11 16.00 31.21
CA SER A 436 -4.88 16.56 32.55
C SER A 436 -3.64 17.46 32.60
N THR A 437 -3.82 18.64 33.18
CA THR A 437 -2.92 19.81 33.15
C THR A 437 -1.68 19.72 34.05
N ALA A 438 -1.19 18.54 34.37
CA ALA A 438 0.05 18.42 35.16
C ALA A 438 1.27 18.71 34.27
N ASP A 439 1.93 19.85 34.51
CA ASP A 439 3.07 20.39 33.74
C ASP A 439 4.35 19.52 33.71
N SER A 440 4.29 18.28 34.18
CA SER A 440 5.43 17.36 34.28
C SER A 440 5.43 16.22 33.26
N ARG A 441 4.65 16.29 32.17
CA ARG A 441 4.54 15.19 31.18
C ARG A 441 5.00 15.58 29.75
N PRO A 442 5.50 14.62 28.93
CA PRO A 442 6.24 14.93 27.70
C PRO A 442 5.40 15.28 26.46
N ILE A 443 4.09 14.98 26.42
CA ILE A 443 3.20 15.32 25.29
C ILE A 443 1.89 15.93 25.80
N LYS A 444 1.63 17.20 25.45
CA LYS A 444 0.29 17.81 25.46
C LYS A 444 -0.32 17.61 24.06
N LEU A 445 -1.38 16.81 23.94
CA LEU A 445 -2.14 16.75 22.68
C LEU A 445 -2.89 18.09 22.49
N SER A 446 -2.76 18.69 21.31
CA SER A 446 -3.57 19.86 20.95
C SER A 446 -5.05 19.47 20.85
N SER A 447 -5.94 20.43 21.06
CA SER A 447 -7.39 20.24 20.87
C SER A 447 -7.74 19.70 19.47
N ARG A 448 -6.95 20.04 18.45
CA ARG A 448 -7.09 19.53 17.09
C ARG A 448 -6.73 18.04 16.98
N GLN A 449 -5.65 17.60 17.61
CA GLN A 449 -5.24 16.19 17.62
C GLN A 449 -6.23 15.33 18.41
N LEU A 450 -6.72 15.82 19.55
CA LEU A 450 -7.79 15.19 20.31
C LEU A 450 -9.07 15.07 19.47
N SER A 451 -9.45 16.13 18.76
CA SER A 451 -10.62 16.11 17.87
C SER A 451 -10.48 15.11 16.72
N GLN A 452 -9.31 15.01 16.08
CA GLN A 452 -9.08 14.06 14.99
C GLN A 452 -9.09 12.60 15.48
N ALA A 453 -8.44 12.33 16.61
CA ALA A 453 -8.49 11.02 17.25
C ALA A 453 -9.94 10.63 17.55
N PHE A 454 -10.72 11.53 18.15
CA PHE A 454 -12.13 11.29 18.46
C PHE A 454 -13.00 11.03 17.22
N LEU A 455 -12.84 11.83 16.16
CA LEU A 455 -13.58 11.64 14.90
C LEU A 455 -13.32 10.27 14.27
N SER A 456 -12.06 9.83 14.26
CA SER A 456 -11.65 8.53 13.70
C SER A 456 -12.15 7.32 14.50
N ILE A 457 -12.47 7.50 15.78
CA ILE A 457 -13.01 6.46 16.65
C ILE A 457 -14.45 6.18 16.30
N CYS A 458 -15.23 7.25 16.30
CA CYS A 458 -16.67 7.16 16.13
C CYS A 458 -17.06 6.69 14.73
N SER A 459 -16.21 6.91 13.72
CA SER A 459 -16.41 6.37 12.37
C SER A 459 -16.24 4.86 12.25
N ASN A 460 -15.70 4.18 13.27
CA ASN A 460 -15.52 2.71 13.29
C ASN A 460 -16.56 2.00 14.17
N PHE A 461 -17.36 2.75 14.93
CA PHE A 461 -18.43 2.19 15.72
C PHE A 461 -19.62 1.95 14.79
N GLY A 462 -19.94 0.68 14.54
CA GLY A 462 -21.10 0.26 13.77
C GLY A 462 -22.21 -0.33 14.65
N ASP A 463 -22.31 0.10 15.92
CA ASP A 463 -23.28 -0.42 16.89
C ASP A 463 -23.98 0.73 17.63
N THR A 464 -25.30 0.65 17.70
CA THR A 464 -26.18 1.56 18.44
C THR A 464 -25.91 1.60 19.94
N ASN A 465 -25.36 0.54 20.54
CA ASN A 465 -25.01 0.53 21.97
C ASN A 465 -23.88 1.51 22.31
N ARG A 466 -22.91 1.70 21.40
CA ARG A 466 -21.77 2.59 21.62
C ARG A 466 -22.11 4.08 21.43
N LYS A 467 -23.27 4.38 20.82
CA LYS A 467 -23.77 5.76 20.68
C LYS A 467 -23.92 6.45 22.02
N SER A 468 -24.56 5.79 22.99
CA SER A 468 -24.79 6.33 24.34
C SER A 468 -23.47 6.59 25.08
N GLU A 469 -22.44 5.79 24.81
CA GLU A 469 -21.10 5.95 25.40
C GLU A 469 -20.36 7.17 24.80
N VAL A 470 -20.47 7.37 23.48
CA VAL A 470 -19.94 8.54 22.76
C VAL A 470 -20.63 9.83 23.21
N GLU A 471 -21.96 9.81 23.36
CA GLU A 471 -22.74 10.94 23.85
C GLU A 471 -22.38 11.29 25.30
N ASN A 472 -22.26 10.30 26.18
CA ASN A 472 -21.82 10.50 27.56
C ASN A 472 -20.40 11.11 27.65
N PHE A 473 -19.48 10.71 26.78
CA PHE A 473 -18.15 11.31 26.72
C PHE A 473 -18.18 12.79 26.30
N LEU A 474 -18.93 13.13 25.25
CA LEU A 474 -19.05 14.52 24.78
C LEU A 474 -19.64 15.44 25.85
N ASN A 475 -20.50 14.89 26.71
CA ASN A 475 -21.05 15.59 27.86
C ASN A 475 -20.06 15.75 29.02
N LEU A 476 -19.25 14.71 29.32
CA LEU A 476 -18.23 14.74 30.38
C LEU A 476 -17.04 15.66 30.03
N TYR A 477 -16.73 15.85 28.75
CA TYR A 477 -15.58 16.64 28.29
C TYR A 477 -15.99 17.74 27.28
N PRO A 478 -16.65 18.81 27.75
CA PRO A 478 -17.19 19.87 26.88
C PRO A 478 -16.10 20.71 26.19
N ASN A 479 -14.84 20.65 26.63
CA ASN A 479 -13.73 21.49 26.15
C ASN A 479 -12.72 20.77 25.23
N THR A 480 -13.12 19.68 24.57
CA THR A 480 -12.27 18.88 23.65
C THR A 480 -11.81 19.61 22.38
N GLY A 481 -12.31 20.82 22.12
CA GLY A 481 -12.07 21.60 20.90
C GLY A 481 -12.65 21.00 19.62
N ILE A 482 -13.56 20.04 19.77
CA ILE A 482 -14.40 19.51 18.70
C ILE A 482 -15.54 20.49 18.45
N SER A 483 -15.74 20.93 17.21
CA SER A 483 -16.86 21.82 16.86
C SER A 483 -18.22 21.16 17.12
N ASN A 484 -19.25 21.93 17.46
CA ASN A 484 -20.61 21.41 17.67
C ASN A 484 -21.14 20.66 16.43
N THR A 485 -20.77 21.10 15.23
CA THR A 485 -21.10 20.42 13.96
C THR A 485 -20.39 19.07 13.84
N SER A 486 -19.11 19.00 14.20
CA SER A 486 -18.36 17.74 14.24
C SER A 486 -18.89 16.77 15.30
N ARG A 487 -19.39 17.28 16.44
CA ARG A 487 -20.03 16.46 17.48
C ARG A 487 -21.31 15.79 16.98
N ALA A 488 -22.18 16.55 16.30
CA ALA A 488 -23.40 16.01 15.72
C ALA A 488 -23.11 14.95 14.64
N ASN A 489 -22.17 15.25 13.72
CA ASN A 489 -21.76 14.33 12.66
C ASN A 489 -21.13 13.04 13.21
N VAL A 490 -20.39 13.11 14.31
CA VAL A 490 -19.80 11.95 14.98
C VAL A 490 -20.87 11.00 15.50
N VAL A 491 -21.86 11.52 16.22
CA VAL A 491 -22.95 10.74 16.78
C VAL A 491 -23.79 10.11 15.67
N GLU A 492 -24.00 10.83 14.56
CA GLU A 492 -24.75 10.34 13.41
C GLU A 492 -23.98 9.27 12.60
N ASN A 493 -22.67 9.42 12.43
CA ASN A 493 -21.81 8.45 11.72
C ASN A 493 -21.46 7.21 12.55
N THR A 494 -21.68 7.22 13.87
CA THR A 494 -21.54 6.05 14.77
C THR A 494 -22.59 4.95 14.47
N ILE A 495 -23.53 5.20 13.55
CA ILE A 495 -24.64 4.30 13.20
C ILE A 495 -24.58 3.86 11.72
N LYS A 496 -23.76 4.51 10.89
CA LYS A 496 -23.63 4.22 9.45
C LYS A 496 -22.38 3.40 9.18
#